data_AF-A0A7Z9G296-F1
#
_entry.id   AF-A0A7Z9G296-F1
#
_cell.length_a   1.000
_cell.length_b   1.000
_cell.length_c   1.000
_cell.angle_alpha   90.00
_cell.angle_beta   90.00
_cell.angle_gamma   90.00
#
_symmetry.space_group_name_H-M   'P 1'
#
loop_
_entity.id
_entity.type
_entity.pdbx_description
1 polymer ?
#
loop_
_entity_poly.entity_id
_entity_poly.type
_entity_poly.pdbx_seq_one_letter_code
_entity_poly.pdbx_strand_id
1 'polypeptide(L)'
;MKLEQVKADKNWEVEVAFGSSADGKLLDPAVIKSTTHGGRFVVVRQTPAAAPDRGKVFSEIIDNFFGPTVASVDPVAKIATAWEISREIISSNSFFN
;
A
#
# COMPACT_ATOMS: atom_id res chain seq x y z
N MET A 1 6.72 -2.23 14.17
CA MET A 1 6.31 -0.81 14.27
C MET A 1 5.96 -0.48 15.71
N LYS A 2 6.29 0.70 16.27
CA LYS A 2 5.77 1.08 17.60
C LYS A 2 4.38 1.67 17.47
N LEU A 3 3.42 1.21 18.26
CA LEU A 3 2.04 1.74 18.24
C LEU A 3 2.00 3.25 18.53
N GLU A 4 2.85 3.73 19.43
CA GLU A 4 2.96 5.14 19.79
C GLU A 4 3.38 6.03 18.61
N GLN A 5 4.19 5.52 17.68
CA GLN A 5 4.61 6.28 16.50
C GLN A 5 3.43 6.53 15.55
N VAL A 6 2.53 5.56 15.42
CA VAL A 6 1.30 5.72 14.63
C VAL A 6 0.35 6.69 15.34
N LYS A 7 0.19 6.56 16.66
CA LYS A 7 -0.69 7.46 17.44
C LYS A 7 -0.19 8.90 17.52
N ALA A 8 1.11 9.13 17.36
CA ALA A 8 1.69 10.47 17.39
C ALA A 8 1.28 11.32 16.18
N ASP A 9 0.89 10.70 15.06
CA ASP A 9 0.45 11.39 13.85
C ASP A 9 -0.97 10.95 13.47
N LYS A 10 -1.91 11.91 13.52
CA LYS A 10 -3.34 11.67 13.24
C LYS A 10 -3.62 11.34 11.76
N ASN A 11 -2.64 11.51 10.88
CA ASN A 11 -2.75 11.13 9.48
C ASN A 11 -2.66 9.62 9.24
N TRP A 12 -2.35 8.84 10.29
CA TRP A 12 -2.15 7.40 10.20
C TRP A 12 -3.02 6.65 11.21
N GLU A 13 -3.58 5.54 10.77
CA GLU A 13 -4.32 4.61 11.61
C GLU A 13 -3.81 3.19 11.43
N VAL A 14 -3.86 2.40 12.50
CA VAL A 14 -3.65 0.95 12.40
C VAL A 14 -4.95 0.36 11.84
N GLU A 15 -4.90 -0.10 10.60
CA GLU A 15 -6.06 -0.74 9.96
C GLU A 15 -6.18 -2.19 10.42
N VAL A 16 -5.04 -2.90 10.50
CA VAL A 16 -4.99 -4.27 11.02
C VAL A 16 -3.63 -4.55 11.67
N ALA A 17 -3.64 -5.29 12.78
CA ALA A 17 -2.45 -5.85 13.39
C ALA A 17 -2.56 -7.38 13.38
N PHE A 18 -1.66 -8.05 12.68
CA PHE A 18 -1.58 -9.51 12.60
C PHE A 18 -0.77 -10.11 13.75
N GLY A 19 0.14 -9.31 14.34
CA GLY A 19 0.93 -9.72 15.49
C GLY A 19 1.32 -8.53 16.36
N SER A 20 1.49 -8.78 17.65
CA SER A 20 2.00 -7.81 18.60
C SER A 20 2.97 -8.43 19.60
N SER A 21 3.85 -7.62 20.18
CA SER A 21 4.61 -8.01 21.37
C SER A 21 3.67 -8.28 22.55
N ALA A 22 4.17 -8.98 23.57
CA ALA A 22 3.41 -9.32 24.78
C ALA A 22 2.83 -8.10 25.52
N ASP A 23 3.49 -6.94 25.40
CA ASP A 23 3.05 -5.66 25.96
C ASP A 23 2.19 -4.82 24.99
N GLY A 24 1.91 -5.32 23.78
CA GLY A 24 1.11 -4.65 22.75
C GLY A 24 1.74 -3.41 22.13
N LYS A 25 2.97 -3.05 22.51
CA LYS A 25 3.62 -1.80 22.06
C LYS A 25 4.24 -1.90 20.68
N LEU A 26 4.65 -3.10 20.30
CA LEU A 26 5.21 -3.37 18.98
C LEU A 26 4.21 -4.16 18.16
N LEU A 27 3.88 -3.64 16.99
CA LEU A 27 3.01 -4.28 16.01
C LEU A 27 3.85 -4.83 14.86
N ASP A 28 3.69 -6.12 14.59
CA ASP A 28 4.42 -6.86 13.57
C ASP A 28 3.86 -8.30 13.41
N PRO A 29 3.32 -8.70 12.24
CA PRO A 29 3.03 -7.87 11.08
C PRO A 29 1.85 -6.90 11.30
N ALA A 30 1.81 -5.76 10.59
CA ALA A 30 0.70 -4.80 10.66
C ALA A 30 0.49 -3.99 9.39
N VAL A 31 -0.75 -3.61 9.11
CA VAL A 31 -1.18 -2.70 8.03
C VAL A 31 -1.51 -1.34 8.63
N ILE A 32 -0.83 -0.32 8.12
CA ILE A 32 -1.05 1.07 8.50
C ILE A 32 -1.66 1.80 7.31
N LYS A 33 -2.72 2.56 7.56
CA LYS A 33 -3.47 3.29 6.55
C LYS A 33 -3.36 4.79 6.77
N SER A 34 -3.19 5.52 5.67
CA SER A 34 -3.30 6.97 5.65
C SER A 34 -4.78 7.37 5.72
N THR A 35 -5.12 8.20 6.69
CA THR A 35 -6.46 8.81 6.79
C THR A 35 -6.64 9.95 5.78
N THR A 36 -5.55 10.49 5.24
CA THR A 36 -5.55 11.61 4.28
C THR A 36 -5.67 11.16 2.82
N HIS A 37 -4.92 10.13 2.42
CA HIS A 37 -4.80 9.73 1.01
C HIS A 37 -5.30 8.31 0.73
N GLY A 38 -5.71 7.56 1.75
CA GLY A 38 -6.18 6.17 1.62
C GLY A 38 -5.07 5.15 1.28
N GLY A 39 -3.83 5.60 1.11
CA GLY A 39 -2.66 4.74 0.89
C GLY A 39 -2.35 3.89 2.12
N ARG A 40 -1.75 2.72 1.89
CA ARG A 40 -1.41 1.75 2.95
C ARG A 40 0.05 1.33 2.84
N PHE A 41 0.66 1.04 3.97
CA PHE A 41 1.92 0.31 4.01
C PHE A 41 1.85 -0.84 5.00
N VAL A 42 2.59 -1.90 4.71
CA VAL A 42 2.65 -3.12 5.51
C VAL A 42 4.02 -3.22 6.16
N VAL A 43 4.05 -3.43 7.47
CA VAL A 43 5.28 -3.64 8.23
C VAL A 43 5.40 -5.11 8.57
N VAL A 44 6.51 -5.72 8.15
CA VAL A 44 6.89 -7.10 8.46
C VAL A 44 8.38 -7.10 8.81
N ARG A 45 8.76 -7.48 10.04
CA ARG A 45 10.18 -7.72 10.37
C ARG A 45 10.47 -9.21 10.35
N GLN A 46 11.62 -9.55 9.79
CA GLN A 46 12.18 -10.90 9.85
C GLN A 46 13.46 -10.87 10.68
N THR A 47 13.61 -11.84 11.58
CA THR A 47 14.86 -12.06 12.29
C THR A 47 15.77 -13.00 11.48
N PRO A 48 17.10 -12.81 11.48
CA PRO A 48 18.01 -13.59 10.63
C PRO A 48 18.05 -15.09 10.94
N ALA A 49 17.66 -15.49 12.15
CA ALA A 49 17.88 -16.84 12.66
C ALA A 49 16.94 -17.91 12.05
N ALA A 50 15.80 -17.49 11.47
CA ALA A 50 14.82 -18.38 10.84
C ALA A 50 13.88 -17.55 9.97
N ALA A 51 14.41 -16.75 9.05
CA ALA A 51 13.58 -15.94 8.17
C ALA A 51 12.77 -16.85 7.25
N PRO A 52 11.42 -16.93 7.37
CA PRO A 52 10.62 -17.53 6.31
C PRO A 52 10.86 -16.78 5.01
N ASP A 53 10.65 -17.42 3.87
CA ASP A 53 10.80 -16.76 2.57
C ASP A 53 9.98 -15.45 2.55
N ARG A 54 10.68 -14.32 2.35
CA ARG A 54 10.11 -12.98 2.30
C ARG A 54 8.94 -12.94 1.32
N GLY A 55 9.12 -13.55 0.15
CA GLY A 55 8.11 -13.54 -0.90
C GLY A 55 6.82 -14.20 -0.45
N LYS A 56 6.92 -15.31 0.28
CA LYS A 56 5.75 -16.09 0.72
C LYS A 56 4.91 -15.39 1.78
N VAL A 57 5.55 -14.72 2.75
CA VAL A 57 4.84 -13.96 3.79
C VAL A 57 4.15 -12.74 3.17
N PHE A 58 4.82 -12.04 2.24
CA PHE A 58 4.22 -10.91 1.54
C PHE A 58 3.07 -11.35 0.62
N SER A 59 3.21 -12.46 -0.12
CA SER A 59 2.14 -12.97 -0.97
C SER A 59 0.93 -13.37 -0.14
N GLU A 60 1.11 -14.02 1.02
CA GLU A 60 0.00 -14.40 1.89
C GLU A 60 -0.78 -13.19 2.43
N ILE A 61 -0.07 -12.12 2.83
CA ILE A 61 -0.74 -10.88 3.26
C ILE A 61 -1.49 -10.23 2.08
N ILE A 62 -0.89 -10.19 0.88
CA ILE A 62 -1.54 -9.65 -0.31
C ILE A 62 -2.77 -10.48 -0.68
N ASP A 63 -2.64 -11.79 -0.79
CA ASP A 63 -3.71 -12.67 -1.26
C ASP A 63 -4.87 -12.74 -0.26
N ASN A 64 -4.59 -12.76 1.06
CA ASN A 64 -5.64 -12.89 2.08
C ASN A 64 -6.25 -11.56 2.52
N PHE A 65 -5.48 -10.48 2.56
CA PHE A 65 -5.96 -9.18 3.05
C PHE A 65 -6.33 -8.23 1.92
N PHE A 66 -5.61 -8.30 0.79
CA PHE A 66 -5.81 -7.43 -0.36
C PHE A 66 -6.42 -8.15 -1.58
N GLY A 67 -6.53 -9.48 -1.57
CA GLY A 67 -7.00 -10.28 -2.70
C GLY A 67 -8.32 -9.81 -3.35
N PRO A 68 -9.34 -9.36 -2.59
CA PRO A 68 -10.56 -8.80 -3.16
C PRO A 68 -10.41 -7.34 -3.64
N THR A 69 -9.40 -6.61 -3.17
CA THR A 69 -9.20 -5.17 -3.39
C THR A 69 -8.13 -4.85 -4.45
N VAL A 70 -7.25 -5.79 -4.79
CA VAL A 70 -6.37 -5.67 -5.96
C VAL A 70 -7.15 -6.08 -7.20
N ALA A 71 -8.08 -5.24 -7.64
CA ALA A 71 -8.59 -5.36 -9.00
C ALA A 71 -7.40 -5.20 -9.95
N SER A 72 -7.15 -6.19 -10.82
CA SER A 72 -6.16 -6.04 -11.87
C SER A 72 -6.53 -4.80 -12.66
N VAL A 73 -5.65 -3.80 -12.70
CA VAL A 73 -5.93 -2.63 -13.53
C VAL A 73 -5.85 -3.09 -14.97
N ASP A 74 -6.94 -2.93 -15.73
CA ASP A 74 -6.94 -3.24 -17.15
C ASP A 74 -5.80 -2.45 -17.84
N PRO A 75 -4.78 -3.13 -18.39
CA PRO A 75 -3.69 -2.47 -19.08
C PRO A 75 -4.19 -1.58 -20.22
N VAL A 76 -5.29 -1.97 -20.88
CA VAL A 76 -5.91 -1.20 -21.96
C VAL A 76 -6.50 0.10 -21.43
N ALA A 77 -7.14 0.10 -20.26
CA ALA A 77 -7.66 1.31 -19.62
C ALA A 77 -6.54 2.29 -19.23
N LYS A 78 -5.37 1.79 -18.77
CA LYS A 78 -4.19 2.62 -18.50
C LYS A 78 -3.62 3.23 -19.77
N ILE A 79 -3.54 2.45 -20.84
CA ILE A 79 -3.09 2.93 -22.15
C ILE A 79 -4.08 3.98 -22.68
N ALA A 80 -5.38 3.72 -22.69
CA ALA A 80 -6.39 4.67 -23.17
C ALA A 80 -6.27 6.03 -22.46
N THR A 81 -6.18 6.02 -21.13
CA THR A 81 -5.99 7.25 -20.33
C THR A 81 -4.70 8.00 -20.72
N ALA A 82 -3.59 7.29 -20.91
CA ALA A 82 -2.31 7.91 -21.29
C ALA A 82 -2.35 8.52 -22.70
N TRP A 83 -3.06 7.87 -23.65
CA TRP A 83 -3.21 8.36 -25.02
C TRP A 83 -4.19 9.53 -25.12
N GLU A 84 -5.22 9.55 -24.29
CA GLU A 84 -6.20 10.65 -24.23
C GLU A 84 -5.58 11.92 -23.66
N ILE A 85 -4.79 11.80 -22.58
CA ILE A 85 -3.97 12.90 -22.04
C ILE A 85 -2.97 13.40 -23.11
N SER A 86 -2.35 12.48 -23.86
CA SER A 86 -1.42 12.87 -24.93
C SER A 86 -2.12 13.62 -26.07
N ARG A 87 -3.34 13.22 -26.46
CA ARG A 87 -4.13 13.94 -27.48
C ARG A 87 -4.56 15.33 -27.02
N GLU A 88 -4.95 15.49 -25.76
CA GLU A 88 -5.35 16.79 -25.20
C GLU A 88 -4.18 17.77 -25.10
N ILE A 89 -2.99 17.29 -24.76
CA ILE A 89 -1.75 18.10 -24.78
C ILE A 89 -1.38 18.49 -26.22
N ILE A 90 -1.50 17.58 -27.19
CA ILE A 90 -1.19 17.88 -28.59
C ILE A 90 -2.21 18.85 -29.20
N SER A 91 -3.50 18.69 -28.89
CA SER A 91 -4.55 19.59 -29.39
C SER A 91 -4.42 20.99 -28.79
N SER A 92 -4.15 21.11 -27.48
CA SER A 92 -3.95 22.41 -26.82
C SER A 92 -2.71 23.16 -27.33
N ASN A 93 -1.63 22.47 -27.71
CA ASN A 93 -0.46 23.11 -28.33
C ASN A 93 -0.70 23.57 -29.78
N SER A 94 -1.71 23.03 -30.47
CA SER A 94 -2.05 23.42 -31.85
C SER A 94 -2.97 24.63 -31.97
N PHE A 95 -3.54 25.13 -30.85
CA PHE A 95 -4.36 26.35 -30.81
C PHE A 95 -3.54 27.64 -30.55
N PHE A 96 -2.22 27.54 -30.32
CA PHE A 96 -1.32 28.66 -30.04
C PHE A 96 -0.31 28.98 -31.16
N ASN A 97 -0.54 28.49 -32.38
CA ASN A 97 0.25 28.85 -33.57
C ASN A 97 -0.63 29.46 -34.67
#